data_AF-A0A5S4V686-F1
#
_entry.id   AF-A0A5S4V686-F1
#
_cell.length_a   1.000
_cell.length_b   1.000
_cell.length_c   1.000
_cell.angle_alpha   90.00
_cell.angle_beta   90.00
_cell.angle_gamma   90.00
#
_symmetry.space_group_name_H-M   'P 1'
#
loop_
_entity.id
_entity.type
_entity.pdbx_description
1 polymer ?
#
loop_
_entity_poly.entity_id
_entity_poly.type
_entity_poly.pdbx_seq_one_letter_code
_entity_poly.pdbx_strand_id
1 'polypeptide(L)'
;MPDTSENRELIGSGGYPTIFLNVFPSIQVAAEDCSDEAAPGVEWTADDIVGALATRPGLSTEEPVPVAVGGLSGQQIDLAIDPDWTANCGGDGPYVPLLYSQDFITWGAEPDEQWRIIVLDVAGLPSGMYATVMVVVYSAAAEGWDDHLAASTAVIESFEFDTTPPGP
;
A
#
# COMPACT_ATOMS: atom_id res chain seq x y z
N MET A 1 -13.05 -5.23 -7.15
CA MET A 1 -13.62 -5.54 -8.47
C MET A 1 -15.04 -6.07 -8.29
N PRO A 2 -16.04 -5.63 -9.08
CA PRO A 2 -17.36 -6.24 -9.06
C PRO A 2 -17.28 -7.71 -9.47
N ASP A 3 -18.11 -8.57 -8.85
CA ASP A 3 -18.16 -10.01 -9.11
C ASP A 3 -18.83 -10.30 -10.46
N THR A 4 -18.15 -9.94 -11.54
CA THR A 4 -18.57 -10.18 -12.92
C THR A 4 -18.03 -11.52 -13.42
N SER A 5 -18.68 -12.09 -14.43
CA SER A 5 -18.18 -13.30 -15.10
C SER A 5 -16.78 -13.11 -15.69
N GLU A 6 -16.48 -11.92 -16.21
CA GLU A 6 -15.19 -11.55 -16.79
C GLU A 6 -14.07 -11.52 -15.74
N ASN A 7 -14.32 -10.93 -14.58
CA ASN A 7 -13.35 -10.89 -13.48
C ASN A 7 -13.09 -12.30 -12.91
N ARG A 8 -14.11 -13.16 -12.84
CA ARG A 8 -13.94 -14.56 -12.44
C ARG A 8 -13.15 -15.38 -13.46
N GLU A 9 -13.31 -15.08 -14.75
CA GLU A 9 -12.56 -15.74 -15.82
C GLU A 9 -11.09 -15.32 -15.82
N LEU A 10 -10.79 -14.04 -15.59
CA LEU A 10 -9.43 -13.53 -15.39
C LEU A 10 -8.74 -14.23 -14.21
N ILE A 11 -9.39 -14.28 -13.04
CA ILE A 11 -8.89 -14.99 -11.85
C ILE A 11 -8.70 -16.49 -12.14
N GLY A 12 -9.67 -17.12 -12.83
CA GLY A 12 -9.65 -18.54 -13.18
C GLY A 12 -8.58 -18.91 -14.22
N SER A 13 -8.12 -17.96 -15.02
CA SER A 13 -7.06 -18.16 -16.02
C SER A 13 -5.63 -18.17 -15.44
N GLY A 14 -5.48 -17.83 -14.16
CA GLY A 14 -4.19 -17.78 -13.47
C GLY A 14 -3.39 -16.50 -13.70
N GLY A 15 -3.98 -15.49 -14.32
CA GLY A 15 -3.41 -14.13 -14.35
C GLY A 15 -3.54 -13.46 -12.99
N TYR A 16 -2.51 -12.74 -12.57
CA TYR A 16 -2.60 -11.84 -11.42
C TYR A 16 -3.54 -10.68 -11.78
N PRO A 17 -4.40 -10.20 -10.86
CA PRO A 17 -5.24 -9.05 -11.12
C PRO A 17 -4.36 -7.82 -11.40
N THR A 18 -4.61 -7.17 -12.54
CA THR A 18 -3.87 -5.97 -12.97
C THR A 18 -4.38 -4.70 -12.30
N ILE A 19 -5.52 -4.76 -11.62
CA ILE A 19 -6.07 -3.69 -10.79
C ILE A 19 -6.66 -4.29 -9.52
N PHE A 20 -6.40 -3.68 -8.36
CA PHE A 20 -7.01 -4.13 -7.11
C PHE A 20 -7.02 -3.06 -6.02
N LEU A 21 -7.80 -3.37 -4.98
CA LEU A 21 -7.77 -2.72 -3.68
C LEU A 21 -7.49 -3.83 -2.66
N ASN A 22 -6.45 -3.65 -1.84
CA ASN A 22 -6.13 -4.54 -0.73
C ASN A 22 -6.19 -3.79 0.61
N VAL A 23 -6.46 -4.55 1.67
CA VAL A 23 -6.42 -4.07 3.05
C VAL A 23 -5.53 -5.01 3.85
N PHE A 24 -4.48 -4.47 4.43
CA PHE A 24 -3.50 -5.25 5.19
C PHE A 24 -3.35 -4.71 6.62
N PRO A 25 -3.37 -5.60 7.63
CA PRO A 25 -3.03 -5.21 9.00
C PRO A 25 -1.50 -5.22 9.20
N SER A 26 -0.97 -4.15 9.80
CA SER A 26 0.41 -4.06 10.31
C SER A 26 1.50 -4.47 9.31
N ILE A 27 1.44 -3.93 8.08
CA ILE A 27 2.49 -4.07 7.07
C ILE A 27 3.63 -3.08 7.36
N GLN A 28 4.86 -3.54 7.13
CA GLN A 28 6.06 -2.73 7.26
C GLN A 28 6.53 -2.22 5.90
N VAL A 29 7.41 -1.23 5.92
CA VAL A 29 8.13 -0.82 4.71
C VAL A 29 9.28 -1.81 4.46
N ALA A 30 9.46 -2.24 3.21
CA ALA A 30 10.55 -3.15 2.84
C ALA A 30 11.93 -2.48 2.88
N ALA A 31 12.97 -3.26 3.13
CA ALA A 31 14.35 -2.79 3.02
C ALA A 31 14.69 -2.31 1.60
N GLU A 32 15.48 -1.23 1.50
CA GLU A 32 15.84 -0.61 0.22
C GLU A 32 16.86 -1.42 -0.59
N ASP A 33 17.70 -2.19 0.10
CA ASP A 33 18.74 -3.03 -0.49
C ASP A 33 18.23 -4.41 -0.93
N CYS A 34 16.90 -4.55 -1.04
CA CYS A 34 16.22 -5.75 -1.49
C CYS A 34 16.39 -6.97 -0.58
N SER A 35 16.85 -6.78 0.66
CA SER A 35 16.84 -7.85 1.65
C SER A 35 15.41 -8.20 2.04
N ASP A 36 15.19 -9.47 2.41
CA ASP A 36 13.89 -10.00 2.82
C ASP A 36 13.60 -9.65 4.29
N GLU A 37 13.57 -8.34 4.58
CA GLU A 37 13.36 -7.77 5.90
C GLU A 37 12.70 -6.39 5.83
N ALA A 38 12.29 -5.89 6.98
CA ALA A 38 11.77 -4.54 7.10
C ALA A 38 12.88 -3.49 7.00
N ALA A 39 12.52 -2.31 6.49
CA ALA A 39 13.42 -1.18 6.41
C ALA A 39 13.98 -0.81 7.81
N PRO A 40 15.31 -0.69 7.95
CA PRO A 40 15.90 -0.36 9.23
C PRO A 40 15.51 1.08 9.65
N GLY A 41 15.05 1.23 10.88
CA GLY A 41 14.73 2.54 11.47
C GLY A 41 13.39 3.13 11.07
N VAL A 42 12.54 2.37 10.36
CA VAL A 42 11.14 2.75 10.11
C VAL A 42 10.27 2.14 11.21
N GLU A 43 9.63 3.01 11.98
CA GLU A 43 8.69 2.64 13.04
C GLU A 43 7.30 2.32 12.46
N TRP A 44 6.31 2.08 13.34
CA TRP A 44 5.03 1.47 12.96
C TRP A 44 3.89 2.47 12.74
N THR A 45 4.09 3.77 12.88
CA THR A 45 3.00 4.74 12.73
C THR A 45 2.72 5.05 11.26
N ALA A 46 1.53 5.56 10.97
CA ALA A 46 1.18 6.04 9.64
C ALA A 46 2.17 7.10 9.11
N ASP A 47 2.60 8.02 9.97
CA ASP A 47 3.56 9.07 9.64
C ASP A 47 4.95 8.48 9.32
N ASP A 48 5.42 7.49 10.10
CA ASP A 48 6.73 6.86 9.88
C ASP A 48 6.74 6.05 8.57
N ILE A 49 5.69 5.27 8.33
CA ILE A 49 5.56 4.43 7.13
C ILE A 49 5.44 5.29 5.88
N VAL A 50 4.53 6.27 5.87
CA VAL A 50 4.33 7.15 4.71
C VAL A 50 5.53 8.08 4.51
N GLY A 51 6.16 8.56 5.59
CA GLY A 51 7.40 9.34 5.50
C GLY A 51 8.53 8.55 4.84
N ALA A 52 8.72 7.29 5.21
CA ALA A 52 9.74 6.43 4.61
C ALA A 52 9.48 6.12 3.12
N LEU A 53 8.22 6.02 2.71
CA LEU A 53 7.84 5.87 1.30
C LEU A 53 8.00 7.19 0.53
N ALA A 54 7.65 8.33 1.14
CA ALA A 54 7.76 9.65 0.52
C ALA A 54 9.20 10.01 0.15
N THR A 55 10.18 9.54 0.94
CA THR A 55 11.62 9.77 0.71
C THR A 55 12.33 8.59 0.05
N ARG A 56 11.60 7.57 -0.38
CA ARG A 56 12.16 6.34 -0.96
C ARG A 56 12.87 6.63 -2.29
N PRO A 57 14.17 6.31 -2.42
CA PRO A 57 14.86 6.44 -3.70
C PRO A 57 14.16 5.63 -4.79
N GLY A 58 14.02 6.22 -5.97
CA GLY A 58 13.39 5.58 -7.12
C GLY A 58 11.87 5.74 -7.20
N LEU A 59 11.23 6.45 -6.26
CA LEU A 59 9.83 6.82 -6.38
C LEU A 59 9.65 8.28 -6.79
N SER A 60 8.66 8.51 -7.65
CA SER A 60 8.03 9.81 -7.85
C SER A 60 6.77 9.85 -6.99
N THR A 61 6.76 10.72 -5.99
CA THR A 61 5.69 10.83 -4.99
C THR A 61 5.04 12.21 -5.01
N GLU A 62 3.75 12.25 -4.72
CA GLU A 62 3.08 13.49 -4.31
C GLU A 62 3.31 13.75 -2.82
N GLU A 63 3.07 15.00 -2.37
CA GLU A 63 3.18 15.33 -0.95
C GLU A 63 2.12 14.55 -0.15
N PRO A 64 2.52 13.81 0.91
CA PRO A 64 1.57 13.08 1.74
C PRO A 64 0.48 13.98 2.32
N VAL A 65 -0.74 13.45 2.39
CA VAL A 65 -1.89 14.18 2.93
C VAL A 65 -2.51 13.45 4.13
N PRO A 66 -2.88 14.16 5.20
CA PRO A 66 -3.62 13.59 6.30
C PRO A 66 -4.99 13.08 5.84
N VAL A 67 -5.43 11.94 6.37
CA VAL A 67 -6.71 11.33 6.02
C VAL A 67 -7.39 10.70 7.24
N ALA A 68 -8.72 10.62 7.20
CA ALA A 68 -9.52 9.91 8.18
C ALA A 68 -10.49 8.95 7.47
N VAL A 69 -10.48 7.67 7.85
CA VAL A 69 -11.29 6.61 7.23
C VAL A 69 -11.84 5.71 8.32
N GLY A 70 -13.15 5.47 8.31
CA GLY A 70 -13.80 4.51 9.21
C GLY A 70 -13.55 4.73 10.71
N GLY A 71 -13.31 5.97 11.13
CA GLY A 71 -13.01 6.33 12.52
C GLY A 71 -11.53 6.29 12.89
N LEU A 72 -10.64 5.85 11.99
CA LEU A 72 -9.19 5.92 12.16
C LEU A 72 -8.62 7.16 11.46
N SER A 73 -7.46 7.63 11.92
CA SER A 73 -6.70 8.73 11.31
C SER A 73 -5.36 8.22 10.82
N GLY A 74 -4.79 8.87 9.82
CA GLY A 74 -3.45 8.56 9.33
C GLY A 74 -3.07 9.39 8.10
N GLN A 75 -2.31 8.78 7.17
CA GLN A 75 -1.71 9.45 6.02
C GLN A 75 -2.03 8.72 4.72
N GLN A 76 -2.08 9.48 3.63
CA GLN A 76 -2.19 8.98 2.26
C GLN A 76 -1.00 9.48 1.44
N ILE A 77 -0.52 8.62 0.53
CA ILE A 77 0.47 8.98 -0.48
C ILE A 77 0.13 8.32 -1.81
N ASP A 78 0.30 9.08 -2.88
CA ASP A 78 0.26 8.57 -4.25
C ASP A 78 1.70 8.48 -4.76
N LEU A 79 2.01 7.35 -5.40
CA LEU A 79 3.36 7.06 -5.87
C LEU A 79 3.37 6.29 -7.18
N ALA A 80 4.45 6.49 -7.92
CA ALA A 80 4.87 5.69 -9.06
C ALA A 80 6.40 5.55 -9.01
N ILE A 81 6.96 4.66 -9.81
CA ILE A 81 8.41 4.62 -9.98
C ILE A 81 8.88 5.91 -10.69
N ASP A 82 10.02 6.46 -10.28
CA ASP A 82 10.67 7.56 -11.00
C ASP A 82 11.03 7.06 -12.41
N PRO A 83 10.64 7.77 -13.49
CA PRO A 83 10.89 7.34 -14.86
C PRO A 83 12.37 7.21 -15.21
N ASP A 84 13.27 7.89 -14.48
CA ASP A 84 14.71 7.80 -14.67
C ASP A 84 15.36 6.72 -13.78
N TRP A 85 14.58 6.00 -12.95
CA TRP A 85 15.10 4.93 -12.10
C TRP A 85 15.50 3.71 -12.91
N THR A 86 16.71 3.20 -12.65
CA THR A 86 17.25 2.03 -13.35
C THR A 86 17.70 0.91 -12.42
N ALA A 87 17.68 1.13 -11.10
CA ALA A 87 18.12 0.10 -10.16
C ALA A 87 17.03 -0.96 -9.98
N ASN A 88 17.43 -2.15 -9.53
CA ASN A 88 16.54 -3.28 -9.37
C ASN A 88 16.99 -4.21 -8.23
N CYS A 89 16.19 -5.23 -7.98
CA CYS A 89 16.45 -6.28 -6.99
C CYS A 89 16.88 -7.61 -7.61
N GLY A 90 17.74 -7.56 -8.64
CA GLY A 90 18.26 -8.75 -9.33
C GLY A 90 17.34 -9.34 -10.41
N GLY A 91 16.25 -8.63 -10.74
CA GLY A 91 15.33 -8.97 -11.84
C GLY A 91 15.68 -8.29 -13.17
N ASP A 92 14.77 -8.41 -14.14
CA ASP A 92 14.98 -7.98 -15.54
C ASP A 92 14.62 -6.49 -15.81
N GLY A 93 14.14 -5.75 -14.81
CA GLY A 93 13.72 -4.35 -14.97
C GLY A 93 13.83 -3.52 -13.69
N PRO A 94 13.62 -2.19 -13.78
CA PRO A 94 13.60 -1.32 -12.63
C PRO A 94 12.59 -1.77 -11.58
N TYR A 95 12.97 -1.70 -10.31
CA TYR A 95 12.13 -2.13 -9.20
C TYR A 95 12.46 -1.33 -7.94
N VAL A 96 11.44 -0.97 -7.17
CA VAL A 96 11.60 -0.31 -5.87
C VAL A 96 10.83 -1.08 -4.80
N PRO A 97 11.49 -1.69 -3.80
CA PRO A 97 10.81 -2.35 -2.68
C PRO A 97 9.95 -1.36 -1.89
N LEU A 98 8.68 -1.71 -1.66
CA LEU A 98 7.72 -0.88 -0.94
C LEU A 98 7.31 -1.54 0.38
N LEU A 99 6.74 -2.74 0.31
CA LEU A 99 6.00 -3.36 1.40
C LEU A 99 6.65 -4.67 1.82
N TYR A 100 6.74 -4.87 3.14
CA TYR A 100 7.25 -6.07 3.75
C TYR A 100 6.30 -6.63 4.79
N SER A 101 6.08 -7.93 4.73
CA SER A 101 5.55 -8.74 5.82
C SER A 101 6.25 -10.07 5.81
N GLN A 102 6.73 -10.49 6.97
CA GLN A 102 7.27 -11.83 7.18
C GLN A 102 6.29 -12.88 6.65
N ASP A 103 6.82 -13.85 5.89
CA ASP A 103 6.11 -15.00 5.32
C ASP A 103 4.98 -14.70 4.32
N PHE A 104 4.72 -13.43 3.98
CA PHE A 104 3.62 -13.07 3.10
C PHE A 104 4.10 -12.37 1.83
N ILE A 105 4.79 -11.21 1.96
CA ILE A 105 5.06 -10.35 0.80
C ILE A 105 6.33 -9.51 1.02
N THR A 106 7.23 -9.54 0.03
CA THR A 106 8.06 -8.40 -0.37
C THR A 106 7.51 -7.91 -1.71
N TRP A 107 6.85 -6.75 -1.73
CA TRP A 107 6.21 -6.19 -2.92
C TRP A 107 6.71 -4.77 -3.15
N GLY A 108 6.77 -4.36 -4.41
CA GLY A 108 7.47 -3.16 -4.83
C GLY A 108 6.87 -2.61 -6.12
N ALA A 109 7.19 -1.36 -6.40
CA ALA A 109 6.75 -0.67 -7.61
C ALA A 109 7.62 -1.04 -8.80
N GLU A 110 6.96 -1.25 -9.93
CA GLU A 110 7.54 -1.43 -11.26
C GLU A 110 7.12 -0.27 -12.19
N PRO A 111 7.76 -0.13 -13.37
CA PRO A 111 7.34 0.83 -14.39
C PRO A 111 5.86 0.71 -14.77
N ASP A 112 5.26 1.84 -15.15
CA ASP A 112 3.87 2.01 -15.58
C ASP A 112 2.79 1.82 -14.49
N GLU A 113 3.14 1.25 -13.34
CA GLU A 113 2.21 1.05 -12.23
C GLU A 113 1.79 2.35 -11.55
N GLN A 114 0.58 2.36 -10.99
CA GLN A 114 0.01 3.46 -10.22
C GLN A 114 -0.44 2.97 -8.85
N TRP A 115 -0.12 3.76 -7.83
CA TRP A 115 -0.34 3.39 -6.44
C TRP A 115 -0.93 4.55 -5.65
N ARG A 116 -1.94 4.23 -4.84
CA ARG A 116 -2.34 5.03 -3.68
C ARG A 116 -2.26 4.15 -2.45
N ILE A 117 -1.47 4.58 -1.47
CA ILE A 117 -1.31 3.91 -0.18
C ILE A 117 -1.89 4.81 0.89
N ILE A 118 -2.84 4.29 1.66
CA ILE A 118 -3.39 4.92 2.85
C ILE A 118 -2.96 4.08 4.05
N VAL A 119 -2.35 4.70 5.05
CA VAL A 119 -1.96 4.06 6.30
C VAL A 119 -2.72 4.72 7.43
N LEU A 120 -3.44 3.93 8.22
CA LEU A 120 -4.28 4.39 9.32
C LEU A 120 -3.75 3.81 10.63
N ASP A 121 -3.61 4.65 11.66
CA ASP A 121 -3.22 4.21 12.99
C ASP A 121 -4.41 3.59 13.74
N VAL A 122 -4.23 2.41 14.31
CA VAL A 122 -5.24 1.77 15.16
C VAL A 122 -5.23 2.44 16.54
N ALA A 123 -6.35 3.07 16.87
CA ALA A 123 -6.55 3.71 18.17
C ALA A 123 -6.93 2.70 19.26
N GLY A 124 -6.74 3.08 20.54
CA GLY A 124 -7.25 2.33 21.69
C GLY A 124 -6.42 1.10 22.10
N LEU A 125 -5.24 0.92 21.52
CA LEU A 125 -4.34 -0.16 21.89
C LEU A 125 -3.70 0.06 23.29
N PRO A 126 -3.35 -1.02 24.00
CA PRO A 126 -2.59 -0.92 25.24
C PRO A 126 -1.29 -0.12 25.06
N SER A 127 -0.86 0.58 26.11
CA SER A 127 0.36 1.39 26.09
C SER A 127 1.56 0.55 25.61
N GLY A 128 2.25 1.04 24.58
CA GLY A 128 3.42 0.38 23.97
C GLY A 128 3.07 -0.62 22.87
N MET A 129 1.79 -0.78 22.51
CA MET A 129 1.36 -1.50 21.32
C MET A 129 1.00 -0.53 20.20
N TYR A 130 1.36 -0.91 18.98
CA TYR A 130 1.07 -0.18 17.75
C TYR A 130 0.55 -1.17 16.72
N ALA A 131 -0.42 -0.74 15.92
CA ALA A 131 -0.89 -1.45 14.74
C ALA A 131 -1.41 -0.43 13.75
N THR A 132 -1.33 -0.78 12.46
CA THR A 132 -1.86 0.03 11.38
C THR A 132 -2.78 -0.78 10.50
N VAL A 133 -3.66 -0.08 9.79
CA VAL A 133 -4.37 -0.61 8.64
C VAL A 133 -3.81 0.08 7.40
N MET A 134 -3.23 -0.69 6.50
CA MET A 134 -2.78 -0.21 5.21
C MET A 134 -3.80 -0.57 4.14
N VAL A 135 -4.31 0.42 3.42
CA VAL A 135 -5.15 0.25 2.24
C VAL A 135 -4.32 0.58 1.02
N VAL A 136 -4.24 -0.35 0.06
CA VAL A 136 -3.49 -0.17 -1.19
C VAL A 136 -4.45 -0.22 -2.36
N VAL A 137 -4.52 0.87 -3.11
CA VAL A 137 -5.15 0.91 -4.43
C VAL A 137 -4.03 0.82 -5.46
N TYR A 138 -4.11 -0.19 -6.33
CA TYR A 138 -3.08 -0.53 -7.29
C TYR A 138 -3.66 -0.66 -8.70
N SER A 139 -2.87 -0.23 -9.69
CA SER A 139 -3.03 -0.53 -11.10
C SER A 139 -1.69 -0.83 -11.75
N ALA A 140 -1.62 -1.86 -12.58
CA ALA A 140 -0.43 -2.21 -13.35
C ALA A 140 -0.15 -1.26 -14.53
N ALA A 141 -1.06 -0.30 -14.77
CA ALA A 141 -0.94 0.70 -15.83
C ALA A 141 -1.67 1.99 -15.43
N ALA A 142 -1.24 3.12 -16.01
CA ALA A 142 -1.95 4.40 -15.88
C ALA A 142 -3.33 4.42 -16.57
N GLU A 143 -3.54 3.57 -17.58
CA GLU A 143 -4.83 3.47 -18.26
C GLU A 143 -5.91 2.97 -17.28
N GLY A 144 -7.01 3.73 -17.17
CA GLY A 144 -8.12 3.40 -16.27
C GLY A 144 -7.85 3.68 -14.79
N TRP A 145 -6.70 4.28 -14.44
CA TRP A 145 -6.36 4.64 -13.06
C TRP A 145 -7.44 5.51 -12.41
N ASP A 146 -7.87 6.58 -13.07
CA ASP A 146 -8.85 7.52 -12.49
C ASP A 146 -10.19 6.83 -12.17
N ASP A 147 -10.68 5.97 -13.06
CA ASP A 147 -11.94 5.23 -12.85
C ASP A 147 -11.82 4.20 -11.74
N HIS A 148 -10.69 3.46 -11.70
CA HIS A 148 -10.41 2.50 -10.63
C HIS A 148 -10.22 3.18 -9.28
N LEU A 149 -9.51 4.31 -9.25
CA LEU A 149 -9.29 5.11 -8.07
C LEU A 149 -10.60 5.68 -7.54
N ALA A 150 -11.47 6.20 -8.41
CA ALA A 150 -12.78 6.70 -8.01
C ALA A 150 -13.67 5.59 -7.42
N ALA A 151 -13.72 4.42 -8.08
CA ALA A 151 -14.48 3.27 -7.58
C ALA A 151 -13.92 2.74 -6.25
N SER A 152 -12.60 2.68 -6.12
CA SER A 152 -11.90 2.28 -4.90
C SER A 152 -12.13 3.28 -3.77
N THR A 153 -12.08 4.58 -4.05
CA THR A 153 -12.35 5.64 -3.08
C THR A 153 -13.76 5.50 -2.49
N ALA A 154 -14.78 5.24 -3.33
CA ALA A 154 -16.15 5.02 -2.84
C ALA A 154 -16.27 3.81 -1.90
N VAL A 155 -15.46 2.76 -2.11
CA VAL A 155 -15.39 1.60 -1.20
C VAL A 155 -14.69 2.00 0.11
N ILE A 156 -13.56 2.71 0.02
CA ILE A 156 -12.77 3.14 1.18
C ILE A 156 -13.58 4.07 2.09
N GLU A 157 -14.33 5.01 1.50
CA GLU A 157 -15.22 5.91 2.23
C GLU A 157 -16.36 5.18 2.98
N SER A 158 -16.67 3.93 2.58
CA SER A 158 -17.66 3.09 3.25
C SER A 158 -17.08 2.21 4.38
N PHE A 159 -15.76 2.24 4.59
CA PHE A 159 -15.15 1.45 5.65
C PHE A 159 -15.56 1.94 7.03
N GLU A 160 -15.76 0.99 7.93
CA GLU A 160 -15.95 1.21 9.35
C GLU A 160 -15.00 0.27 10.10
N PHE A 161 -14.24 0.80 11.06
CA PHE A 161 -13.37 0.01 11.92
C PHE A 161 -13.92 -0.02 13.34
N ASP A 162 -13.86 -1.20 13.97
CA ASP A 162 -14.13 -1.29 15.39
C ASP A 162 -12.97 -0.65 16.16
N THR A 163 -13.24 0.52 16.72
CA THR A 163 -12.30 1.31 17.53
C THR A 163 -12.49 1.08 19.02
N THR A 164 -13.36 0.14 19.40
CA THR A 164 -13.54 -0.24 20.79
C THR A 164 -12.26 -0.92 21.28
N PRO A 165 -11.66 -0.46 22.39
CA PRO A 165 -10.51 -1.15 22.96
C PRO A 165 -10.86 -2.63 23.23
N PRO A 166 -9.97 -3.58 22.90
CA PRO A 166 -10.23 -4.98 23.22
C PRO A 166 -10.51 -5.12 24.72
N GLY A 167 -11.57 -5.87 25.05
CA GLY A 167 -11.96 -6.11 26.44
C GLY A 167 -10.85 -6.80 27.24
N PRO A 168 -10.92 -6.74 28.59
CA PRO A 168 -9.97 -7.43 29.47
C PRO A 168 -10.00 -8.96 29.32
#